data_AF-A0A6V8LMM5-F1
#
_entry.id   AF-A0A6V8LMM5-F1
#
_cell.length_a   1.000
_cell.length_b   1.000
_cell.length_c   1.000
_cell.angle_alpha   90.00
_cell.angle_beta   90.00
_cell.angle_gamma   90.00
#
_symmetry.space_group_name_H-M   'P 1'
#
loop_
_entity.id
_entity.type
_entity.pdbx_description
1 polymer ?
#
loop_
_entity_poly.entity_id
_entity_poly.type
_entity_poly.pdbx_seq_one_letter_code
_entity_poly.pdbx_strand_id
1 'polypeptide(L)'
;MQIKPGVTIGPTGRKILAVAEKYPKAKQLYVTSAFRNEPGSHHNGLSWGGSPTAALDFGAYDDPEPNSKDQADMRDFAKWLFDKFKRDLAELIHTTPYPDDNGFYIQNGRWHNFDPGTMAAHLNHVHVAMSAVSADRILAKLGGAGPAVQPATQPAAAASTAVWGWDASNHDWGRGPMNMGAARAAGISFFTHKASEGVTFKDKHYKEALNRARAARIPVLGAYHVLHPGDAKREAKVFFDHVAANTPWFKDVPFIWQCDAEKFDYMDRAPNRAEIITFMDQLRKLTGGKGYLIAYAPRWLYENSLKPFPYDLWASNYTGSGAPRPFKDQYRGVPASSWSAYSGRKPTILQFASDAVTGTQPTTDANRFAGSLADLINLTGYQEAPPPPPPAPPAVPVRMMEPADVTAGNGAELLSELRGLGELKNSGLLTDEEFTVAKEKILH
;
A
#
# COMPACT_ATOMS: atom_id res chain seq x y z
N MET A 1 -29.66 10.66 -3.02
CA MET A 1 -28.73 11.60 -3.65
C MET A 1 -28.87 11.44 -5.16
N GLN A 2 -28.90 12.52 -5.95
CA GLN A 2 -29.01 12.39 -7.42
C GLN A 2 -27.62 12.19 -8.05
N ILE A 3 -27.57 11.60 -9.25
CA ILE A 3 -26.34 11.45 -10.04
C ILE A 3 -26.57 12.19 -11.36
N LYS A 4 -25.67 13.11 -11.72
CA LYS A 4 -25.77 13.88 -12.97
C LYS A 4 -25.74 12.93 -14.18
N PRO A 5 -26.56 13.16 -15.23
CA PRO A 5 -26.54 12.34 -16.43
C PRO A 5 -25.14 12.20 -17.03
N GLY A 6 -24.76 10.98 -17.43
CA GLY A 6 -23.45 10.68 -18.02
C GLY A 6 -22.33 10.35 -17.02
N VAL A 7 -22.56 10.54 -15.71
CA VAL A 7 -21.57 10.18 -14.69
C VAL A 7 -21.49 8.66 -14.51
N THR A 8 -20.29 8.10 -14.67
CA THR A 8 -20.03 6.66 -14.48
C THR A 8 -19.37 6.39 -13.13
N ILE A 9 -20.03 5.60 -12.29
CA ILE A 9 -19.56 5.26 -10.94
C ILE A 9 -19.13 3.80 -10.88
N GLY A 10 -17.83 3.58 -10.63
CA GLY A 10 -17.25 2.24 -10.42
C GLY A 10 -17.56 1.66 -9.03
N PRO A 11 -17.12 0.41 -8.74
CA PRO A 11 -17.41 -0.26 -7.47
C PRO A 11 -16.96 0.51 -6.22
N THR A 12 -15.75 1.09 -6.22
CA THR A 12 -15.27 1.92 -5.11
C THR A 12 -16.09 3.20 -4.97
N GLY A 13 -16.39 3.87 -6.09
CA GLY A 13 -17.23 5.08 -6.10
C GLY A 13 -18.62 4.82 -5.51
N ARG A 14 -19.23 3.64 -5.75
CA ARG A 14 -20.52 3.27 -5.14
C ARG A 14 -20.47 3.24 -3.61
N LYS A 15 -19.33 2.85 -3.02
CA LYS A 15 -19.14 2.88 -1.57
C LYS A 15 -19.02 4.30 -1.03
N ILE A 16 -18.32 5.18 -1.76
CA ILE A 16 -18.22 6.62 -1.43
C ILE A 16 -19.61 7.26 -1.49
N LEU A 17 -20.40 6.94 -2.51
CA LEU A 17 -21.78 7.39 -2.62
C LEU A 17 -22.62 6.93 -1.41
N ALA A 18 -22.51 5.66 -1.01
CA ALA A 18 -23.21 5.15 0.17
C ALA A 18 -22.80 5.86 1.47
N VAL A 19 -21.53 6.28 1.60
CA VAL A 19 -21.09 7.14 2.73
C VAL A 19 -21.80 8.48 2.65
N ALA A 20 -21.79 9.13 1.49
CA ALA A 20 -22.42 10.43 1.29
C ALA A 20 -23.93 10.39 1.55
N GLU A 21 -24.61 9.27 1.23
CA GLU A 21 -26.03 9.07 1.52
C GLU A 21 -26.38 9.01 3.03
N LYS A 22 -25.40 8.81 3.91
CA LYS A 22 -25.57 8.88 5.37
C LYS A 22 -25.45 10.31 5.91
N TYR A 23 -25.04 11.27 5.09
CA TYR A 23 -25.05 12.66 5.48
C TYR A 23 -26.50 13.12 5.75
N PRO A 24 -26.81 13.78 6.89
CA PRO A 24 -28.19 14.13 7.25
C PRO A 24 -28.94 14.95 6.20
N LYS A 25 -28.23 15.76 5.42
CA LYS A 25 -28.78 16.57 4.33
C LYS A 25 -28.47 16.00 2.93
N ALA A 26 -28.21 14.69 2.80
CA ALA A 26 -27.81 14.05 1.52
C ALA A 26 -28.77 14.27 0.34
N LYS A 27 -30.03 14.65 0.58
CA LYS A 27 -30.99 15.00 -0.49
C LYS A 27 -30.72 16.36 -1.14
N GLN A 28 -29.86 17.18 -0.53
CA GLN A 28 -29.44 18.49 -1.03
C GLN A 28 -28.21 18.41 -1.95
N LEU A 29 -27.61 17.22 -2.03
CA LEU A 29 -26.42 16.98 -2.81
C LEU A 29 -26.73 16.13 -4.04
N TYR A 30 -25.88 16.27 -5.04
CA TYR A 30 -25.84 15.37 -6.20
C TYR A 30 -24.39 15.13 -6.65
N VAL A 31 -24.15 14.00 -7.31
CA VAL A 31 -22.84 13.66 -7.87
C VAL A 31 -22.66 14.39 -9.19
N THR A 32 -21.75 15.36 -9.23
CA THR A 32 -21.44 16.16 -10.44
C THR A 32 -20.51 15.39 -11.38
N SER A 33 -19.60 14.58 -10.82
CA SER A 33 -18.54 13.90 -11.54
C SER A 33 -18.02 12.67 -10.77
N ALA A 34 -17.47 11.70 -11.49
CA ALA A 34 -16.93 10.44 -10.93
C ALA A 34 -15.75 9.95 -11.77
N PHE A 35 -15.79 8.77 -12.39
CA PHE A 35 -14.66 8.29 -13.19
C PHE A 35 -14.29 9.28 -14.31
N ARG A 36 -13.02 9.68 -14.37
CA ARG A 36 -12.41 10.47 -15.44
C ARG A 36 -11.06 9.85 -15.80
N ASN A 37 -10.74 9.77 -17.09
CA ASN A 37 -9.46 9.25 -17.55
C ASN A 37 -8.36 10.31 -17.41
N GLU A 38 -8.01 10.61 -16.17
CA GLU A 38 -7.02 11.61 -15.78
C GLU A 38 -5.84 10.89 -15.08
N PRO A 39 -4.71 10.66 -15.78
CA PRO A 39 -3.55 10.03 -15.17
C PRO A 39 -3.11 10.76 -13.89
N GLY A 40 -2.81 10.00 -12.83
CA GLY A 40 -2.40 10.58 -11.55
C GLY A 40 -3.54 11.12 -10.69
N SER A 41 -4.80 10.98 -11.12
CA SER A 41 -6.00 11.40 -10.37
C SER A 41 -6.73 10.21 -9.74
N HIS A 42 -7.29 10.40 -8.54
CA HIS A 42 -8.18 9.42 -7.92
C HIS A 42 -9.44 9.14 -8.76
N HIS A 43 -9.82 10.05 -9.68
CA HIS A 43 -10.87 9.83 -10.67
C HIS A 43 -10.54 8.70 -11.66
N ASN A 44 -9.26 8.42 -11.91
CA ASN A 44 -8.80 7.35 -12.81
C ASN A 44 -8.42 6.05 -12.07
N GLY A 45 -8.70 5.97 -10.76
CA GLY A 45 -8.45 4.78 -9.96
C GLY A 45 -6.99 4.58 -9.56
N LEU A 46 -6.53 5.33 -8.54
CA LEU A 46 -5.25 5.11 -7.87
C LEU A 46 -5.37 4.05 -6.75
N SER A 47 -4.31 3.89 -5.96
CA SER A 47 -4.34 3.12 -4.72
C SER A 47 -3.95 3.97 -3.51
N TRP A 48 -4.64 3.78 -2.40
CA TRP A 48 -4.32 4.40 -1.11
C TRP A 48 -4.46 3.37 0.01
N GLY A 49 -3.46 3.26 0.89
CA GLY A 49 -3.42 2.21 1.92
C GLY A 49 -3.51 0.78 1.35
N GLY A 50 -2.95 0.56 0.15
CA GLY A 50 -3.01 -0.74 -0.53
C GLY A 50 -4.37 -1.13 -1.13
N SER A 51 -5.39 -0.28 -1.02
CA SER A 51 -6.74 -0.49 -1.58
C SER A 51 -6.98 0.41 -2.79
N PRO A 52 -7.71 -0.04 -3.83
CA PRO A 52 -8.11 0.83 -4.94
C PRO A 52 -8.93 2.01 -4.42
N THR A 53 -8.76 3.15 -5.06
CA THR A 53 -9.45 4.40 -4.75
C THR A 53 -10.40 4.78 -5.88
N ALA A 54 -11.34 5.65 -5.56
CA ALA A 54 -12.09 6.42 -6.52
C ALA A 54 -12.27 7.83 -5.95
N ALA A 55 -12.55 8.79 -6.83
CA ALA A 55 -13.02 10.11 -6.45
C ALA A 55 -14.46 10.32 -6.92
N LEU A 56 -15.23 11.07 -6.13
CA LEU A 56 -16.53 11.61 -6.49
C LEU A 56 -16.53 13.11 -6.18
N ASP A 57 -17.10 13.88 -7.10
CA ASP A 57 -17.36 15.30 -6.92
C ASP A 57 -18.84 15.49 -6.58
N PHE A 58 -19.11 16.28 -5.54
CA PHE A 58 -20.47 16.53 -5.04
C PHE A 58 -20.82 18.01 -5.14
N GLY A 59 -21.91 18.33 -5.82
CA GLY A 59 -22.49 19.68 -5.89
C GLY A 59 -23.81 19.79 -5.11
N ALA A 60 -24.31 21.01 -4.98
CA ALA A 60 -25.66 21.35 -4.50
C ALA A 60 -26.36 22.27 -5.52
N TYR A 61 -27.68 22.09 -5.70
CA TYR A 61 -28.72 22.77 -6.52
C TYR A 61 -28.40 23.73 -7.71
N ASP A 62 -27.18 23.72 -8.26
CA ASP A 62 -26.71 24.47 -9.44
C ASP A 62 -26.65 26.01 -9.32
N ASP A 63 -26.66 26.60 -8.11
CA ASP A 63 -26.39 28.03 -7.87
C ASP A 63 -24.93 28.27 -7.43
N PRO A 64 -24.04 28.65 -8.37
CA PRO A 64 -22.62 28.82 -8.10
C PRO A 64 -22.27 30.15 -7.41
N GLU A 65 -23.25 31.04 -7.16
CA GLU A 65 -22.98 32.38 -6.65
C GLU A 65 -22.26 32.34 -5.26
N PRO A 66 -21.29 33.23 -5.02
CA PRO A 66 -20.64 33.33 -3.71
C PRO A 66 -21.64 33.52 -2.57
N ASN A 67 -21.48 32.75 -1.49
CA ASN A 67 -22.39 32.72 -0.34
C ASN A 67 -23.81 32.22 -0.67
N SER A 68 -24.01 31.52 -1.80
CA SER A 68 -25.26 30.85 -2.08
C SER A 68 -25.55 29.76 -1.03
N LYS A 69 -26.83 29.36 -0.98
CA LYS A 69 -27.24 28.20 -0.18
C LYS A 69 -26.48 26.94 -0.59
N ASP A 70 -26.12 26.81 -1.86
CA ASP A 70 -25.50 25.62 -2.42
C ASP A 70 -24.06 25.47 -1.97
N GLN A 71 -23.32 26.57 -2.01
CA GLN A 71 -21.99 26.61 -1.42
C GLN A 71 -22.04 26.25 0.08
N ALA A 72 -23.11 26.62 0.81
CA ALA A 72 -23.22 26.39 2.25
C ALA A 72 -23.51 24.92 2.55
N ASP A 73 -24.36 24.27 1.75
CA ASP A 73 -24.64 22.84 1.85
C ASP A 73 -23.39 22.01 1.47
N MET A 74 -22.61 22.45 0.48
CA MET A 74 -21.31 21.85 0.13
C MET A 74 -20.29 21.98 1.26
N ARG A 75 -20.15 23.18 1.84
CA ARG A 75 -19.29 23.42 3.02
C ARG A 75 -19.70 22.50 4.18
N ASP A 76 -20.97 22.47 4.53
CA ASP A 76 -21.48 21.64 5.64
C ASP A 76 -21.20 20.15 5.40
N PHE A 77 -21.30 19.68 4.16
CA PHE A 77 -20.97 18.30 3.78
C PHE A 77 -19.48 18.01 3.91
N ALA A 78 -18.61 18.90 3.41
CA ALA A 78 -17.17 18.78 3.55
C ALA A 78 -16.74 18.76 5.01
N LYS A 79 -17.27 19.68 5.85
CA LYS A 79 -17.01 19.72 7.30
C LYS A 79 -17.46 18.43 7.99
N TRP A 80 -18.63 17.90 7.64
CA TRP A 80 -19.12 16.63 8.19
C TRP A 80 -18.17 15.46 7.88
N LEU A 81 -17.70 15.36 6.63
CA LEU A 81 -16.70 14.36 6.25
C LEU A 81 -15.39 14.55 7.01
N PHE A 82 -14.90 15.79 7.08
CA PHE A 82 -13.66 16.14 7.74
C PHE A 82 -13.69 15.80 9.24
N ASP A 83 -14.68 16.32 9.96
CA ASP A 83 -14.78 16.20 11.42
C ASP A 83 -14.90 14.75 11.86
N LYS A 84 -15.65 13.93 11.12
CA LYS A 84 -15.90 12.54 11.48
C LYS A 84 -14.88 11.56 10.91
N PHE A 85 -14.31 11.84 9.74
CA PHE A 85 -13.63 10.82 8.93
C PHE A 85 -12.32 11.25 8.30
N LYS A 86 -11.75 12.43 8.57
CA LYS A 86 -10.50 12.91 7.92
C LYS A 86 -9.33 11.93 7.85
N ARG A 87 -9.20 10.99 8.80
CA ARG A 87 -8.14 9.94 8.79
C ARG A 87 -8.38 8.82 7.78
N ASP A 88 -9.61 8.71 7.29
CA ASP A 88 -10.08 7.68 6.36
C ASP A 88 -10.31 8.27 4.94
N LEU A 89 -9.88 9.52 4.69
CA LEU A 89 -9.99 10.17 3.39
C LEU A 89 -8.62 10.16 2.69
N ALA A 90 -8.60 9.66 1.45
CA ALA A 90 -7.42 9.76 0.60
C ALA A 90 -7.24 11.21 0.15
N GLU A 91 -8.35 11.86 -0.19
CA GLU A 91 -8.40 13.26 -0.57
C GLU A 91 -9.75 13.88 -0.21
N LEU A 92 -9.75 15.13 0.24
CA LEU A 92 -10.95 15.95 0.44
C LEU A 92 -10.59 17.41 0.12
N ILE A 93 -11.28 18.00 -0.85
CA ILE A 93 -11.05 19.39 -1.26
C ILE A 93 -12.36 20.16 -1.15
N HIS A 94 -12.32 21.26 -0.42
CA HIS A 94 -13.36 22.27 -0.35
C HIS A 94 -12.69 23.65 -0.39
N THR A 95 -12.96 24.46 -1.42
CA THR A 95 -12.20 25.70 -1.65
C THR A 95 -13.02 26.96 -1.50
N THR A 96 -14.31 26.85 -1.21
CA THR A 96 -15.18 28.00 -1.05
C THR A 96 -14.95 28.65 0.31
N PRO A 97 -14.44 29.90 0.38
CA PRO A 97 -14.24 30.57 1.64
C PRO A 97 -15.57 31.07 2.20
N TYR A 98 -15.80 30.76 3.46
CA TYR A 98 -16.88 31.27 4.30
C TYR A 98 -16.33 32.12 5.44
N PRO A 99 -17.15 33.00 6.04
CA PRO A 99 -16.73 33.73 7.24
C PRO A 99 -16.28 32.81 8.39
N ASP A 100 -16.73 31.55 8.41
CA ASP A 100 -16.43 30.56 9.45
C ASP A 100 -15.45 29.44 9.01
N ASP A 101 -14.99 29.40 7.75
CA ASP A 101 -13.81 28.62 7.32
C ASP A 101 -13.23 29.12 5.99
N ASN A 102 -11.92 29.02 5.80
CA ASN A 102 -11.25 29.49 4.58
C ASN A 102 -11.16 28.40 3.48
N GLY A 103 -12.09 27.44 3.47
CA GLY A 103 -11.89 26.18 2.75
C GLY A 103 -10.74 25.35 3.34
N PHE A 104 -10.59 24.12 2.86
CA PHE A 104 -9.51 23.23 3.26
C PHE A 104 -9.24 22.15 2.21
N TYR A 105 -7.97 21.76 2.14
CA TYR A 105 -7.52 20.62 1.34
C TYR A 105 -6.85 19.61 2.26
N ILE A 106 -7.40 18.39 2.26
CA ILE A 106 -6.81 17.23 2.92
C ILE A 106 -6.35 16.23 1.87
N GLN A 107 -5.12 15.74 2.03
CA GLN A 107 -4.59 14.63 1.25
C GLN A 107 -3.84 13.70 2.19
N ASN A 108 -4.13 12.40 2.11
CA ASN A 108 -3.57 11.36 2.98
C ASN A 108 -3.77 11.68 4.49
N GLY A 109 -4.93 12.24 4.85
CA GLY A 109 -5.25 12.62 6.23
C GLY A 109 -4.46 13.81 6.80
N ARG A 110 -3.76 14.59 5.96
CA ARG A 110 -2.99 15.79 6.34
C ARG A 110 -3.54 17.04 5.67
N TRP A 111 -3.34 18.19 6.32
CA TRP A 111 -3.62 19.50 5.75
C TRP A 111 -2.64 19.86 4.64
N HIS A 112 -3.17 20.44 3.58
CA HIS A 112 -2.43 21.01 2.47
C HIS A 112 -2.96 22.41 2.16
N ASN A 113 -2.07 23.25 1.66
CA ASN A 113 -2.46 24.51 1.02
C ASN A 113 -2.96 24.18 -0.39
N PHE A 114 -3.98 24.90 -0.85
CA PHE A 114 -4.41 24.84 -2.25
C PHE A 114 -4.08 26.18 -2.92
N ASP A 115 -3.53 26.11 -4.14
CA ASP A 115 -3.22 27.28 -4.95
C ASP A 115 -4.49 27.88 -5.59
N PRO A 116 -4.41 29.09 -6.17
CA PRO A 116 -5.56 29.73 -6.83
C PRO A 116 -6.22 28.90 -7.95
N GLY A 117 -5.46 28.07 -8.65
CA GLY A 117 -5.97 27.17 -9.68
C GLY A 117 -6.77 26.01 -9.07
N THR A 118 -6.25 25.39 -8.02
CA THR A 118 -7.00 24.40 -7.23
C THR A 118 -8.27 25.01 -6.65
N MET A 119 -8.20 26.26 -6.15
CA MET A 119 -9.36 27.02 -5.69
C MET A 119 -10.42 27.14 -6.78
N ALA A 120 -10.05 27.67 -7.95
CA ALA A 120 -10.95 27.88 -9.08
C ALA A 120 -11.58 26.58 -9.59
N ALA A 121 -10.82 25.49 -9.63
CA ALA A 121 -11.31 24.19 -10.11
C ALA A 121 -12.38 23.56 -9.21
N HIS A 122 -12.42 23.91 -7.92
CA HIS A 122 -13.29 23.28 -6.92
C HIS A 122 -14.31 24.24 -6.30
N LEU A 123 -14.57 25.41 -6.91
CA LEU A 123 -15.53 26.38 -6.38
C LEU A 123 -16.98 25.87 -6.33
N ASN A 124 -17.32 24.95 -7.24
CA ASN A 124 -18.69 24.48 -7.46
C ASN A 124 -18.93 23.03 -7.01
N HIS A 125 -17.97 22.39 -6.35
CA HIS A 125 -18.13 21.03 -5.84
C HIS A 125 -17.17 20.72 -4.69
N VAL A 126 -17.55 19.73 -3.88
CA VAL A 126 -16.65 19.07 -2.92
C VAL A 126 -16.05 17.84 -3.59
N HIS A 127 -14.72 17.80 -3.72
CA HIS A 127 -14.01 16.62 -4.20
C HIS A 127 -13.73 15.68 -3.04
N VAL A 128 -14.09 14.40 -3.19
CA VAL A 128 -13.87 13.38 -2.17
C VAL A 128 -13.26 12.14 -2.79
N ALA A 129 -12.07 11.75 -2.33
CA ALA A 129 -11.46 10.47 -2.67
C ALA A 129 -11.31 9.56 -1.45
N MET A 130 -11.68 8.29 -1.62
CA MET A 130 -11.50 7.26 -0.60
C MET A 130 -10.99 5.98 -1.25
N SER A 131 -10.25 5.20 -0.47
CA SER A 131 -10.05 3.79 -0.81
C SER A 131 -11.32 2.98 -0.52
N ALA A 132 -11.52 1.86 -1.21
CA ALA A 132 -12.64 0.95 -0.94
C ALA A 132 -12.70 0.51 0.53
N VAL A 133 -11.54 0.20 1.14
CA VAL A 133 -11.44 -0.18 2.56
C VAL A 133 -11.82 0.98 3.49
N SER A 134 -11.42 2.20 3.14
CA SER A 134 -11.72 3.37 3.97
C SER A 134 -13.22 3.69 3.93
N ALA A 135 -13.86 3.60 2.76
CA ALA A 135 -15.30 3.76 2.63
C ALA A 135 -16.07 2.70 3.46
N ASP A 136 -15.64 1.44 3.44
CA ASP A 136 -16.24 0.38 4.28
C ASP A 136 -16.13 0.69 5.78
N ARG A 137 -14.96 1.17 6.22
CA ARG A 137 -14.74 1.56 7.62
C ARG A 137 -15.63 2.71 8.06
N ILE A 138 -15.82 3.71 7.20
CA ILE A 138 -16.71 4.84 7.46
C ILE A 138 -18.16 4.36 7.52
N LEU A 139 -18.61 3.51 6.60
CA LEU A 139 -19.95 2.93 6.62
C LEU A 139 -20.21 2.13 7.89
N ALA A 140 -19.23 1.35 8.36
CA ALA A 140 -19.34 0.62 9.62
C ALA A 140 -19.51 1.57 10.82
N LYS A 141 -18.73 2.66 10.89
CA LYS A 141 -18.87 3.70 11.93
C LYS A 141 -20.25 4.37 11.91
N LEU A 142 -20.77 4.64 10.71
CA LEU A 142 -22.08 5.28 10.51
C LEU A 142 -23.26 4.34 10.78
N GLY A 143 -23.04 3.03 10.78
CA GLY A 143 -24.03 2.00 11.10
C GLY A 143 -24.30 1.79 12.59
N GLY A 144 -23.59 2.49 13.50
CA GLY A 144 -23.89 2.50 14.94
C GLY A 144 -23.33 1.34 15.78
N ALA A 145 -22.48 0.47 15.23
CA ALA A 145 -21.76 -0.52 16.02
C ALA A 145 -20.33 -0.02 16.35
N GLY A 146 -20.16 0.59 17.53
CA GLY A 146 -18.84 0.82 18.11
C GLY A 146 -18.15 -0.51 18.46
N PRO A 147 -16.80 -0.55 18.57
CA PRO A 147 -16.07 -1.80 18.68
C PRO A 147 -16.15 -2.36 20.11
N ALA A 148 -16.88 -3.45 20.29
CA ALA A 148 -16.69 -4.33 21.44
C ALA A 148 -15.55 -5.29 21.12
N VAL A 149 -14.45 -5.15 21.86
CA VAL A 149 -13.39 -6.16 21.93
C VAL A 149 -13.94 -7.34 22.74
N GLN A 150 -14.22 -8.49 22.08
CA GLN A 150 -14.22 -9.85 22.66
C GLN A 150 -14.39 -10.94 21.55
N PRO A 151 -14.01 -12.21 21.80
CA PRO A 151 -13.35 -13.07 20.83
C PRO A 151 -14.27 -13.69 19.78
N ALA A 152 -13.66 -13.97 18.63
CA ALA A 152 -14.28 -14.47 17.41
C ALA A 152 -15.15 -15.72 17.63
N THR A 153 -16.47 -15.52 17.58
CA THR A 153 -17.40 -16.46 16.97
C THR A 153 -17.79 -15.91 15.59
N GLN A 154 -17.42 -16.66 14.55
CA GLN A 154 -17.63 -16.33 13.14
C GLN A 154 -19.10 -16.04 12.80
N PRO A 155 -19.38 -14.93 12.11
CA PRO A 155 -20.48 -14.86 11.15
C PRO A 155 -19.93 -15.07 9.73
N ALA A 156 -20.72 -15.75 8.90
CA ALA A 156 -20.38 -16.12 7.54
C ALA A 156 -20.14 -14.90 6.61
N ALA A 157 -18.97 -14.95 5.95
CA ALA A 157 -18.60 -14.40 4.64
C ALA A 157 -19.46 -13.25 4.05
N ALA A 158 -19.19 -12.01 4.47
CA ALA A 158 -18.99 -10.94 3.48
C ALA A 158 -17.59 -11.15 2.90
N ALA A 159 -17.48 -11.42 1.59
CA ALA A 159 -16.23 -11.84 0.97
C ALA A 159 -15.12 -10.81 1.20
N SER A 160 -14.23 -11.10 2.17
CA SER A 160 -12.89 -10.53 2.16
C SER A 160 -12.28 -10.90 0.81
N THR A 161 -11.75 -9.92 0.07
CA THR A 161 -11.07 -10.21 -1.18
C THR A 161 -10.00 -11.26 -0.89
N ALA A 162 -10.12 -12.44 -1.49
CA ALA A 162 -9.25 -13.55 -1.20
C ALA A 162 -7.78 -13.14 -1.40
N VAL A 163 -6.94 -13.48 -0.42
CA VAL A 163 -5.51 -13.16 -0.43
C VAL A 163 -4.77 -14.29 -1.11
N TRP A 164 -4.28 -14.02 -2.32
CA TRP A 164 -3.54 -14.97 -3.14
C TRP A 164 -2.05 -14.74 -3.02
N GLY A 165 -1.27 -15.80 -3.10
CA GLY A 165 0.18 -15.70 -3.14
C GLY A 165 0.82 -16.66 -4.10
N TRP A 166 2.08 -16.40 -4.36
CA TRP A 166 2.95 -17.19 -5.23
C TRP A 166 4.28 -17.38 -4.51
N ASP A 167 4.75 -18.61 -4.43
CA ASP A 167 6.13 -18.91 -4.03
C ASP A 167 6.91 -19.51 -5.20
N ALA A 168 8.20 -19.22 -5.27
CA ALA A 168 9.05 -19.62 -6.39
C ALA A 168 10.49 -19.91 -5.97
N SER A 169 11.22 -20.55 -6.87
CA SER A 169 12.63 -20.89 -6.70
C SER A 169 13.39 -20.75 -8.03
N ASN A 170 14.69 -21.05 -7.99
CA ASN A 170 15.49 -21.24 -9.19
C ASN A 170 14.93 -22.27 -10.18
N HIS A 171 14.09 -23.23 -9.75
CA HIS A 171 13.46 -24.21 -10.64
C HIS A 171 12.38 -23.60 -11.54
N ASP A 172 11.90 -22.40 -11.22
CA ASP A 172 10.87 -21.70 -11.99
C ASP A 172 11.47 -20.84 -13.10
N TRP A 173 12.75 -20.46 -13.00
CA TRP A 173 13.36 -19.45 -13.87
C TRP A 173 13.29 -19.80 -15.36
N GLY A 174 13.36 -21.09 -15.69
CA GLY A 174 13.27 -21.59 -17.07
C GLY A 174 11.84 -21.77 -17.61
N ARG A 175 10.80 -21.59 -16.78
CA ARG A 175 9.40 -21.87 -17.13
C ARG A 175 8.70 -20.73 -17.89
N GLY A 176 9.42 -19.64 -18.14
CA GLY A 176 8.90 -18.45 -18.82
C GLY A 176 9.15 -17.17 -18.02
N PRO A 177 8.65 -16.02 -18.50
CA PRO A 177 8.89 -14.74 -17.86
C PRO A 177 8.14 -14.65 -16.53
N MET A 178 8.91 -14.50 -15.45
CA MET A 178 8.42 -14.21 -14.10
C MET A 178 7.92 -12.74 -13.99
N ASN A 179 6.78 -12.47 -14.61
CA ASN A 179 6.21 -11.12 -14.70
C ASN A 179 5.40 -10.74 -13.45
N MET A 180 6.08 -10.11 -12.50
CA MET A 180 5.48 -9.68 -11.23
C MET A 180 4.39 -8.61 -11.38
N GLY A 181 4.48 -7.76 -12.40
CA GLY A 181 3.45 -6.76 -12.71
C GLY A 181 2.14 -7.43 -13.15
N ALA A 182 2.24 -8.41 -14.04
CA ALA A 182 1.08 -9.21 -14.46
C ALA A 182 0.52 -10.06 -13.31
N ALA A 183 1.39 -10.65 -12.48
CA ALA A 183 0.97 -11.39 -11.28
C ALA A 183 0.21 -10.49 -10.30
N ARG A 184 0.72 -9.28 -10.05
CA ARG A 184 0.05 -8.25 -9.24
C ARG A 184 -1.31 -7.87 -9.82
N ALA A 185 -1.38 -7.57 -11.12
CA ALA A 185 -2.63 -7.24 -11.81
C ALA A 185 -3.65 -8.38 -11.74
N ALA A 186 -3.20 -9.63 -11.77
CA ALA A 186 -4.04 -10.81 -11.61
C ALA A 186 -4.55 -11.01 -10.17
N GLY A 187 -3.99 -10.30 -9.18
CA GLY A 187 -4.44 -10.27 -7.79
C GLY A 187 -3.51 -10.94 -6.78
N ILE A 188 -2.25 -11.24 -7.16
CA ILE A 188 -1.25 -11.71 -6.19
C ILE A 188 -0.98 -10.64 -5.13
N SER A 189 -1.12 -11.06 -3.88
CA SER A 189 -1.07 -10.24 -2.66
C SER A 189 0.07 -10.64 -1.72
N PHE A 190 0.76 -11.75 -1.97
CA PHE A 190 2.06 -12.01 -1.36
C PHE A 190 2.96 -12.82 -2.28
N PHE A 191 4.27 -12.63 -2.14
CA PHE A 191 5.25 -13.39 -2.90
C PHE A 191 6.42 -13.82 -2.01
N THR A 192 6.76 -15.10 -2.02
CA THR A 192 7.99 -15.60 -1.38
C THR A 192 8.92 -16.23 -2.42
N HIS A 193 10.23 -16.20 -2.18
CA HIS A 193 11.19 -16.91 -3.03
C HIS A 193 12.19 -17.67 -2.20
N LYS A 194 12.66 -18.81 -2.71
CA LYS A 194 13.75 -19.58 -2.11
C LYS A 194 14.97 -18.69 -1.97
N ALA A 195 15.54 -18.66 -0.77
CA ALA A 195 16.75 -17.89 -0.50
C ALA A 195 17.96 -18.80 -0.27
N SER A 196 17.76 -19.85 0.51
CA SER A 196 18.81 -20.81 0.82
C SER A 196 18.26 -22.19 1.12
N GLU A 197 19.15 -23.17 1.15
CA GLU A 197 18.85 -24.54 1.53
C GLU A 197 20.07 -25.13 2.24
N GLY A 198 19.83 -25.84 3.34
CA GLY A 198 20.91 -26.36 4.16
C GLY A 198 21.90 -25.25 4.58
N VAL A 199 23.16 -25.62 4.77
CA VAL A 199 24.21 -24.67 5.17
C VAL A 199 25.01 -24.09 3.99
N THR A 200 24.82 -24.61 2.77
CA THR A 200 25.70 -24.30 1.62
C THR A 200 24.97 -23.68 0.43
N PHE A 201 23.72 -24.07 0.14
CA PHE A 201 23.06 -23.63 -1.07
C PHE A 201 22.44 -22.23 -0.92
N LYS A 202 22.70 -21.38 -1.91
CA LYS A 202 22.10 -20.05 -2.08
C LYS A 202 21.41 -19.98 -3.43
N ASP A 203 20.16 -19.54 -3.43
CA ASP A 203 19.41 -19.40 -4.67
C ASP A 203 19.92 -18.18 -5.45
N LYS A 204 20.45 -18.42 -6.66
CA LYS A 204 21.04 -17.37 -7.51
C LYS A 204 20.03 -16.32 -8.00
N HIS A 205 18.73 -16.63 -7.99
CA HIS A 205 17.67 -15.76 -8.48
C HIS A 205 16.90 -15.05 -7.36
N TYR A 206 17.14 -15.41 -6.10
CA TYR A 206 16.49 -14.82 -4.92
C TYR A 206 16.39 -13.29 -4.96
N LYS A 207 17.55 -12.62 -5.04
CA LYS A 207 17.62 -11.15 -5.01
C LYS A 207 16.84 -10.52 -6.15
N GLU A 208 16.97 -11.09 -7.35
CA GLU A 208 16.35 -10.58 -8.56
C GLU A 208 14.83 -10.71 -8.50
N ALA A 209 14.32 -11.89 -8.14
CA ALA A 209 12.89 -12.15 -8.00
C ALA A 209 12.22 -11.21 -6.99
N LEU A 210 12.82 -11.05 -5.81
CA LEU A 210 12.27 -10.19 -4.76
C LEU A 210 12.30 -8.70 -5.14
N ASN A 211 13.33 -8.24 -5.83
CA ASN A 211 13.37 -6.86 -6.32
C ASN A 211 12.31 -6.62 -7.40
N ARG A 212 12.05 -7.59 -8.30
CA ARG A 212 10.95 -7.51 -9.28
C ARG A 212 9.59 -7.46 -8.58
N ALA A 213 9.38 -8.28 -7.55
CA ALA A 213 8.14 -8.32 -6.78
C ALA A 213 7.89 -6.99 -6.03
N ARG A 214 8.95 -6.43 -5.43
CA ARG A 214 8.93 -5.11 -4.78
C ARG A 214 8.62 -3.99 -5.78
N ALA A 215 9.28 -3.98 -6.93
CA ALA A 215 9.03 -2.99 -7.99
C ALA A 215 7.59 -3.04 -8.51
N ALA A 216 7.02 -4.25 -8.61
CA ALA A 216 5.61 -4.47 -8.94
C ALA A 216 4.63 -4.13 -7.81
N ARG A 217 5.12 -3.68 -6.65
CA ARG A 217 4.33 -3.31 -5.47
C ARG A 217 3.45 -4.45 -4.94
N ILE A 218 3.94 -5.69 -4.99
CA ILE A 218 3.32 -6.78 -4.23
C ILE A 218 3.36 -6.40 -2.73
N PRO A 219 2.24 -6.48 -1.99
CA PRO A 219 2.11 -5.85 -0.67
C PRO A 219 2.91 -6.57 0.43
N VAL A 220 3.00 -7.89 0.35
CA VAL A 220 3.73 -8.72 1.32
C VAL A 220 4.78 -9.52 0.56
N LEU A 221 6.02 -9.39 0.97
CA LEU A 221 7.15 -10.10 0.38
C LEU A 221 7.66 -11.14 1.36
N GLY A 222 8.52 -12.05 0.92
CA GLY A 222 9.10 -13.00 1.84
C GLY A 222 10.17 -13.86 1.22
N ALA A 223 10.79 -14.64 2.07
CA ALA A 223 11.82 -15.58 1.69
C ALA A 223 11.56 -16.91 2.38
N TYR A 224 11.98 -18.00 1.76
CA TYR A 224 11.95 -19.30 2.40
C TYR A 224 13.30 -20.00 2.37
N HIS A 225 13.43 -20.90 3.34
CA HIS A 225 14.59 -21.74 3.51
C HIS A 225 14.18 -23.21 3.57
N VAL A 226 14.75 -24.04 2.69
CA VAL A 226 14.60 -25.49 2.76
C VAL A 226 15.50 -26.01 3.88
N LEU A 227 14.88 -26.46 4.97
CA LEU A 227 15.54 -26.96 6.17
C LEU A 227 16.04 -28.39 5.92
N HIS A 228 17.32 -28.64 6.18
CA HIS A 228 17.86 -30.00 6.23
C HIS A 228 17.84 -30.55 7.67
N PRO A 229 17.78 -31.88 7.85
CA PRO A 229 18.05 -32.51 9.13
C PRO A 229 19.43 -32.15 9.70
N GLY A 230 19.54 -32.00 11.02
CA GLY A 230 20.80 -31.75 11.71
C GLY A 230 20.92 -30.33 12.29
N ASP A 231 21.65 -29.43 11.61
CA ASP A 231 22.10 -28.16 12.18
C ASP A 231 21.12 -26.99 11.96
N ALA A 232 19.90 -27.16 12.46
CA ALA A 232 18.80 -26.21 12.31
C ALA A 232 19.14 -24.78 12.78
N LYS A 233 19.97 -24.63 13.82
CA LYS A 233 20.37 -23.32 14.33
C LYS A 233 21.32 -22.60 13.37
N ARG A 234 22.29 -23.31 12.80
CA ARG A 234 23.20 -22.76 11.79
C ARG A 234 22.46 -22.41 10.52
N GLU A 235 21.53 -23.26 10.09
CA GLU A 235 20.68 -23.03 8.93
C GLU A 235 19.85 -21.75 9.06
N ALA A 236 19.22 -21.52 10.22
CA ALA A 236 18.49 -20.27 10.48
C ALA A 236 19.39 -19.02 10.36
N LYS A 237 20.64 -19.12 10.83
CA LYS A 237 21.64 -18.03 10.67
C LYS A 237 22.03 -17.84 9.22
N VAL A 238 22.33 -18.92 8.51
CA VAL A 238 22.70 -18.93 7.09
C VAL A 238 21.58 -18.31 6.25
N PHE A 239 20.32 -18.60 6.57
CA PHE A 239 19.16 -18.01 5.93
C PHE A 239 19.04 -16.52 6.21
N PHE A 240 19.02 -16.13 7.48
CA PHE A 240 18.90 -14.73 7.88
C PHE A 240 20.00 -13.85 7.29
N ASP A 241 21.26 -14.28 7.39
CA ASP A 241 22.42 -13.53 6.86
C ASP A 241 22.30 -13.31 5.35
N HIS A 242 21.82 -14.31 4.62
CA HIS A 242 21.67 -14.21 3.17
C HIS A 242 20.55 -13.25 2.76
N VAL A 243 19.41 -13.30 3.44
CA VAL A 243 18.31 -12.32 3.24
C VAL A 243 18.81 -10.92 3.58
N ALA A 244 19.45 -10.74 4.73
CA ALA A 244 19.94 -9.44 5.17
C ALA A 244 20.99 -8.83 4.22
N ALA A 245 21.85 -9.64 3.62
CA ALA A 245 22.85 -9.19 2.67
C ALA A 245 22.24 -8.80 1.30
N ASN A 246 21.18 -9.49 0.85
CA ASN A 246 20.69 -9.37 -0.53
C ASN A 246 19.45 -8.48 -0.67
N THR A 247 18.63 -8.39 0.37
CA THR A 247 17.37 -7.64 0.38
C THR A 247 17.21 -6.86 1.69
N PRO A 248 18.20 -6.06 2.14
CA PRO A 248 18.17 -5.38 3.45
C PRO A 248 16.93 -4.49 3.69
N TRP A 249 16.29 -4.06 2.60
CA TRP A 249 15.01 -3.36 2.58
C TRP A 249 13.83 -4.21 3.10
N PHE A 250 14.01 -5.49 3.41
CA PHE A 250 12.99 -6.35 4.04
C PHE A 250 12.45 -5.74 5.34
N LYS A 251 13.24 -4.87 5.98
CA LYS A 251 12.89 -4.14 7.21
C LYS A 251 11.81 -3.08 6.98
N ASP A 252 11.64 -2.65 5.74
CA ASP A 252 10.79 -1.52 5.34
C ASP A 252 9.50 -1.98 4.65
N VAL A 253 9.21 -3.28 4.68
CA VAL A 253 8.01 -3.88 4.08
C VAL A 253 7.44 -5.00 4.95
N PRO A 254 6.15 -5.33 4.81
CA PRO A 254 5.61 -6.57 5.37
C PRO A 254 6.37 -7.79 4.82
N PHE A 255 6.97 -8.59 5.71
CA PHE A 255 7.87 -9.67 5.32
C PHE A 255 7.50 -11.03 5.95
N ILE A 256 7.48 -12.09 5.14
CA ILE A 256 7.27 -13.48 5.56
C ILE A 256 8.62 -14.21 5.65
N TRP A 257 8.83 -14.88 6.78
CA TRP A 257 9.94 -15.78 7.04
C TRP A 257 9.40 -17.22 7.06
N GLN A 258 9.66 -17.96 6.00
CA GLN A 258 9.15 -19.32 5.83
C GLN A 258 10.25 -20.36 6.07
N CYS A 259 10.01 -21.26 7.01
CA CYS A 259 10.75 -22.52 7.11
C CYS A 259 10.06 -23.54 6.20
N ASP A 260 10.74 -24.00 5.16
CA ASP A 260 10.28 -25.08 4.30
C ASP A 260 10.83 -26.40 4.83
N ALA A 261 9.95 -27.14 5.52
CA ALA A 261 10.27 -28.41 6.17
C ALA A 261 9.79 -29.58 5.30
N GLU A 262 10.22 -29.67 4.06
CA GLU A 262 9.97 -30.82 3.20
C GLU A 262 11.01 -31.93 3.34
N LYS A 263 10.70 -33.10 2.78
CA LYS A 263 11.67 -34.16 2.53
C LYS A 263 11.92 -34.24 1.04
N PHE A 264 13.17 -34.05 0.64
CA PHE A 264 13.64 -34.29 -0.71
C PHE A 264 14.35 -35.64 -0.82
N ASP A 265 14.52 -36.16 -2.03
CA ASP A 265 15.11 -37.49 -2.28
C ASP A 265 16.57 -37.59 -1.82
N TYR A 266 17.30 -36.48 -1.82
CA TYR A 266 18.68 -36.40 -1.35
C TYR A 266 18.79 -36.25 0.17
N MET A 267 17.67 -36.26 0.90
CA MET A 267 17.64 -36.24 2.37
C MET A 267 17.30 -37.60 2.93
N ASP A 268 18.09 -38.05 3.91
CA ASP A 268 17.86 -39.33 4.61
C ASP A 268 16.51 -39.39 5.33
N ARG A 269 16.02 -38.23 5.82
CA ARG A 269 14.73 -38.08 6.49
C ARG A 269 14.20 -36.66 6.36
N ALA A 270 12.92 -36.46 6.68
CA ALA A 270 12.38 -35.13 6.91
C ALA A 270 13.01 -34.48 8.15
N PRO A 271 13.09 -33.13 8.21
CA PRO A 271 13.31 -32.41 9.46
C PRO A 271 12.26 -32.80 10.50
N ASN A 272 12.68 -33.11 11.72
CA ASN A 272 11.75 -33.47 12.78
C ASN A 272 11.20 -32.23 13.50
N ARG A 273 10.18 -32.42 14.34
CA ARG A 273 9.55 -31.35 15.12
C ARG A 273 10.56 -30.48 15.88
N ALA A 274 11.55 -31.08 16.53
CA ALA A 274 12.52 -30.34 17.35
C ALA A 274 13.43 -29.47 16.49
N GLU A 275 13.83 -29.95 15.31
CA GLU A 275 14.64 -29.20 14.35
C GLU A 275 13.87 -28.00 13.78
N ILE A 276 12.61 -28.21 13.37
CA ILE A 276 11.75 -27.13 12.86
C ILE A 276 11.56 -26.05 13.94
N ILE A 277 11.26 -26.44 15.18
CA ILE A 277 11.11 -25.49 16.30
C ILE A 277 12.44 -24.76 16.55
N THR A 278 13.56 -25.47 16.57
CA THR A 278 14.89 -24.88 16.79
C THR A 278 15.24 -23.85 15.71
N PHE A 279 14.97 -24.17 14.44
CA PHE A 279 15.15 -23.25 13.32
C PHE A 279 14.30 -21.99 13.51
N MET A 280 13.01 -22.17 13.78
CA MET A 280 12.05 -21.07 13.90
C MET A 280 12.32 -20.18 15.12
N ASP A 281 12.69 -20.76 16.26
CA ASP A 281 13.08 -20.03 17.47
C ASP A 281 14.38 -19.24 17.24
N GLN A 282 15.36 -19.82 16.55
CA GLN A 282 16.58 -19.13 16.21
C GLN A 282 16.31 -17.99 15.22
N LEU A 283 15.48 -18.21 14.21
CA LEU A 283 15.11 -17.18 13.26
C LEU A 283 14.35 -16.04 13.94
N ARG A 284 13.42 -16.34 14.83
CA ARG A 284 12.71 -15.34 15.66
C ARG A 284 13.69 -14.47 16.45
N LYS A 285 14.74 -15.07 17.03
CA LYS A 285 15.80 -14.33 17.74
C LYS A 285 16.57 -13.40 16.79
N LEU A 286 16.96 -13.90 15.62
CA LEU A 286 17.73 -13.13 14.63
C LEU A 286 16.94 -11.96 14.03
N THR A 287 15.63 -12.14 13.81
CA THR A 287 14.76 -11.07 13.30
C THR A 287 14.26 -10.12 14.39
N GLY A 288 14.57 -10.39 15.67
CA GLY A 288 14.00 -9.66 16.79
C GLY A 288 12.47 -9.80 16.88
N GLY A 289 11.91 -10.88 16.35
CA GLY A 289 10.47 -11.12 16.26
C GLY A 289 9.73 -10.34 15.17
N LYS A 290 10.44 -9.60 14.30
CA LYS A 290 9.84 -8.88 13.18
C LYS A 290 9.60 -9.80 11.97
N GLY A 291 8.50 -9.56 11.27
CA GLY A 291 8.03 -10.37 10.15
C GLY A 291 7.17 -11.56 10.59
N TYR A 292 6.46 -12.16 9.65
CA TYR A 292 5.59 -13.30 9.90
C TYR A 292 6.38 -14.60 9.79
N LEU A 293 6.62 -15.28 10.93
CA LEU A 293 7.30 -16.57 10.97
C LEU A 293 6.30 -17.72 10.81
N ILE A 294 6.42 -18.48 9.73
CA ILE A 294 5.54 -19.60 9.40
C ILE A 294 6.35 -20.83 8.96
N ALA A 295 5.86 -22.04 9.27
CA ALA A 295 6.45 -23.28 8.79
C ALA A 295 5.58 -23.86 7.66
N TYR A 296 6.17 -24.01 6.47
CA TYR A 296 5.67 -24.95 5.48
C TYR A 296 5.98 -26.36 5.95
N ALA A 297 4.94 -27.09 6.33
CA ALA A 297 5.04 -28.42 6.90
C ALA A 297 3.80 -29.22 6.48
N PRO A 298 3.86 -29.94 5.35
CA PRO A 298 2.66 -30.42 4.69
C PRO A 298 2.05 -31.63 5.42
N ARG A 299 0.72 -31.74 5.37
CA ARG A 299 -0.02 -32.78 6.11
C ARG A 299 0.38 -34.19 5.69
N TRP A 300 0.61 -34.42 4.41
CA TRP A 300 1.00 -35.73 3.87
C TRP A 300 2.34 -36.23 4.41
N LEU A 301 3.22 -35.32 4.86
CA LEU A 301 4.52 -35.67 5.43
C LEU A 301 4.46 -35.84 6.94
N TYR A 302 3.75 -34.95 7.63
CA TYR A 302 3.81 -34.87 9.09
C TYR A 302 2.59 -35.40 9.83
N GLU A 303 1.43 -35.49 9.19
CA GLU A 303 0.16 -35.80 9.84
C GLU A 303 0.00 -35.04 11.18
N ASN A 304 -0.03 -35.75 12.32
CA ASN A 304 -0.10 -35.17 13.66
C ASN A 304 1.23 -35.20 14.43
N SER A 305 2.33 -35.60 13.81
CA SER A 305 3.63 -35.80 14.47
C SER A 305 4.29 -34.52 15.02
N LEU A 306 3.84 -33.33 14.59
CA LEU A 306 4.38 -32.06 15.10
C LEU A 306 3.71 -31.58 16.39
N LYS A 307 2.66 -32.27 16.87
CA LYS A 307 1.93 -31.85 18.08
C LYS A 307 2.80 -32.01 19.35
N PRO A 308 2.84 -31.01 20.25
CA PRO A 308 2.27 -29.67 20.13
C PRO A 308 3.17 -28.77 19.26
N PHE A 309 2.60 -28.04 18.29
CA PHE A 309 3.40 -27.18 17.40
C PHE A 309 3.18 -25.68 17.73
N PRO A 310 4.25 -24.89 17.98
CA PRO A 310 4.13 -23.50 18.44
C PRO A 310 4.04 -22.45 17.32
N TYR A 311 4.24 -22.84 16.06
CA TYR A 311 4.19 -21.94 14.90
C TYR A 311 2.97 -22.19 14.01
N ASP A 312 2.60 -21.19 13.22
CA ASP A 312 1.56 -21.34 12.21
C ASP A 312 2.01 -22.26 11.08
N LEU A 313 1.03 -22.88 10.41
CA LEU A 313 1.25 -23.85 9.36
C LEU A 313 0.89 -23.28 7.99
N TRP A 314 1.83 -23.38 7.06
CA TRP A 314 1.60 -23.36 5.63
C TRP A 314 1.49 -24.82 5.16
N ALA A 315 0.30 -25.22 4.73
CA ALA A 315 0.01 -26.59 4.29
C ALA A 315 0.07 -26.68 2.76
N SER A 316 0.17 -27.89 2.21
CA SER A 316 -0.09 -28.15 0.80
C SER A 316 -1.22 -29.17 0.58
N ASN A 317 -2.02 -28.93 -0.46
CA ASN A 317 -2.99 -29.86 -1.00
C ASN A 317 -3.26 -29.53 -2.48
N TYR A 318 -2.80 -30.41 -3.38
CA TYR A 318 -2.86 -30.19 -4.82
C TYR A 318 -4.04 -30.91 -5.49
N THR A 319 -5.12 -31.25 -4.77
CA THR A 319 -6.30 -31.90 -5.38
C THR A 319 -6.91 -31.06 -6.51
N GLY A 320 -6.68 -29.74 -6.53
CA GLY A 320 -7.07 -28.87 -7.65
C GLY A 320 -6.15 -28.93 -8.88
N SER A 321 -5.00 -29.62 -8.79
CA SER A 321 -3.95 -29.71 -9.83
C SER A 321 -4.19 -30.83 -10.84
N GLY A 322 -3.53 -30.74 -12.01
CA GLY A 322 -3.60 -31.73 -13.08
C GLY A 322 -3.59 -31.14 -14.50
N ALA A 323 -3.68 -29.82 -14.64
CA ALA A 323 -3.54 -29.10 -15.91
C ALA A 323 -3.33 -27.60 -15.66
N PRO A 324 -2.39 -26.94 -16.36
CA PRO A 324 -2.15 -25.51 -16.19
C PRO A 324 -3.35 -24.64 -16.54
N ARG A 325 -3.78 -23.81 -15.58
CA ARG A 325 -4.82 -22.78 -15.74
C ARG A 325 -4.66 -21.68 -14.68
N PRO A 326 -5.33 -20.52 -14.81
CA PRO A 326 -5.18 -19.42 -13.86
C PRO A 326 -5.41 -19.86 -12.41
N PHE A 327 -4.56 -19.41 -11.48
CA PHE A 327 -4.57 -19.86 -10.08
C PHE A 327 -5.93 -19.75 -9.39
N LYS A 328 -6.74 -18.75 -9.73
CA LYS A 328 -8.11 -18.60 -9.17
C LYS A 328 -9.04 -19.72 -9.60
N ASP A 329 -8.90 -20.21 -10.83
CA ASP A 329 -9.69 -21.32 -11.36
C ASP A 329 -9.19 -22.65 -10.81
N GLN A 330 -7.89 -22.78 -10.56
CA GLN A 330 -7.31 -23.90 -9.83
C GLN A 330 -7.93 -24.03 -8.43
N TYR A 331 -8.06 -22.91 -7.72
CA TYR A 331 -8.60 -22.89 -6.37
C TYR A 331 -10.05 -23.37 -6.27
N ARG A 332 -10.85 -23.24 -7.35
CA ARG A 332 -12.25 -23.74 -7.35
C ARG A 332 -12.35 -25.24 -7.12
N GLY A 333 -11.29 -25.99 -7.45
CA GLY A 333 -11.21 -27.44 -7.22
C GLY A 333 -10.70 -27.84 -5.82
N VAL A 334 -10.38 -26.87 -4.96
CA VAL A 334 -9.78 -27.15 -3.65
C VAL A 334 -10.86 -27.55 -2.65
N PRO A 335 -10.84 -28.78 -2.10
CA PRO A 335 -11.85 -29.20 -1.13
C PRO A 335 -11.64 -28.46 0.19
N ALA A 336 -12.74 -28.18 0.90
CA ALA A 336 -12.70 -27.51 2.20
C ALA A 336 -11.82 -28.24 3.23
N SER A 337 -11.71 -29.58 3.13
CA SER A 337 -10.85 -30.43 3.96
C SER A 337 -9.35 -30.17 3.79
N SER A 338 -8.94 -29.47 2.73
CA SER A 338 -7.55 -28.99 2.57
C SER A 338 -7.14 -28.11 3.75
N TRP A 339 -8.09 -27.37 4.33
CA TRP A 339 -7.88 -26.48 5.47
C TRP A 339 -8.07 -27.14 6.84
N SER A 340 -8.29 -28.45 6.91
CA SER A 340 -8.48 -29.14 8.20
C SER A 340 -7.28 -28.98 9.15
N ALA A 341 -7.55 -28.99 10.45
CA ALA A 341 -6.48 -28.91 11.43
C ALA A 341 -5.65 -30.20 11.44
N TYR A 342 -4.35 -30.06 11.65
CA TYR A 342 -3.42 -31.15 11.93
C TYR A 342 -2.30 -30.65 12.83
N SER A 343 -1.66 -31.55 13.57
CA SER A 343 -0.64 -31.20 14.56
C SER A 343 -1.09 -30.12 15.58
N GLY A 344 -2.40 -30.07 15.85
CA GLY A 344 -3.03 -29.12 16.78
C GLY A 344 -3.25 -27.71 16.22
N ARG A 345 -3.06 -27.49 14.91
CA ARG A 345 -3.15 -26.18 14.26
C ARG A 345 -4.04 -26.25 13.02
N LYS A 346 -4.82 -25.19 12.77
CA LYS A 346 -5.45 -24.96 11.47
C LYS A 346 -4.45 -24.23 10.57
N PRO A 347 -4.22 -24.65 9.31
CA PRO A 347 -3.35 -23.93 8.39
C PRO A 347 -3.81 -22.49 8.18
N THR A 348 -2.85 -21.56 8.16
CA THR A 348 -3.09 -20.14 7.87
C THR A 348 -2.81 -19.83 6.40
N ILE A 349 -1.90 -20.56 5.77
CA ILE A 349 -1.66 -20.54 4.32
C ILE A 349 -1.84 -21.95 3.76
N LEU A 350 -2.43 -22.05 2.57
CA LEU A 350 -2.55 -23.27 1.80
C LEU A 350 -1.91 -23.07 0.43
N GLN A 351 -0.87 -23.83 0.13
CA GLN A 351 -0.39 -24.05 -1.23
C GLN A 351 -1.31 -25.08 -1.89
N PHE A 352 -2.07 -24.64 -2.87
CA PHE A 352 -3.15 -25.45 -3.44
C PHE A 352 -2.87 -25.96 -4.85
N ALA A 353 -1.78 -25.51 -5.46
CA ALA A 353 -1.37 -25.96 -6.77
C ALA A 353 0.13 -25.80 -6.97
N SER A 354 0.67 -26.64 -7.85
CA SER A 354 2.05 -26.57 -8.37
C SER A 354 2.11 -26.42 -9.89
N ASP A 355 0.95 -26.34 -10.54
CA ASP A 355 0.79 -26.25 -11.98
C ASP A 355 0.01 -25.00 -12.42
N ALA A 356 -0.22 -24.03 -11.52
CA ALA A 356 -1.03 -22.86 -11.82
C ALA A 356 -0.38 -21.93 -12.87
N VAL A 357 -1.19 -21.10 -13.50
CA VAL A 357 -0.72 -19.96 -14.30
C VAL A 357 -0.83 -18.69 -13.44
N THR A 358 0.31 -18.05 -13.18
CA THR A 358 0.40 -16.83 -12.39
C THR A 358 1.06 -15.71 -13.20
N GLY A 359 0.33 -14.62 -13.42
CA GLY A 359 0.75 -13.60 -14.38
C GLY A 359 0.84 -14.21 -15.78
N THR A 360 2.05 -14.24 -16.34
CA THR A 360 2.34 -14.86 -17.64
C THR A 360 3.06 -16.20 -17.54
N GLN A 361 3.38 -16.66 -16.33
CA GLN A 361 4.18 -17.86 -16.13
C GLN A 361 3.28 -19.07 -15.84
N PRO A 362 3.38 -20.16 -16.61
CA PRO A 362 2.72 -21.41 -16.31
C PRO A 362 3.49 -22.20 -15.24
N THR A 363 2.84 -23.26 -14.74
CA THR A 363 3.42 -24.24 -13.81
C THR A 363 4.08 -23.62 -12.57
N THR A 364 3.35 -22.72 -11.91
CA THR A 364 3.77 -22.05 -10.67
C THR A 364 3.07 -22.62 -9.46
N ASP A 365 3.72 -22.56 -8.31
CA ASP A 365 3.05 -22.78 -7.03
C ASP A 365 2.09 -21.63 -6.71
N ALA A 366 0.87 -21.97 -6.28
CA ALA A 366 -0.15 -20.98 -5.94
C ALA A 366 -0.72 -21.20 -4.55
N ASN A 367 -0.90 -20.08 -3.85
CA ASN A 367 -1.20 -20.06 -2.43
C ASN A 367 -2.42 -19.21 -2.12
N ARG A 368 -3.09 -19.56 -1.03
CA ARG A 368 -4.14 -18.74 -0.43
C ARG A 368 -3.87 -18.58 1.05
N PHE A 369 -4.06 -17.36 1.55
CA PHE A 369 -4.08 -17.08 2.98
C PHE A 369 -5.53 -17.10 3.49
N ALA A 370 -5.74 -17.65 4.69
CA ALA A 370 -7.07 -17.90 5.25
C ALA A 370 -7.81 -16.63 5.71
N GLY A 371 -7.12 -15.50 5.82
CA GLY A 371 -7.65 -14.20 6.26
C GLY A 371 -7.63 -13.12 5.19
N SER A 372 -7.77 -11.87 5.63
CA SER A 372 -7.66 -10.68 4.78
C SER A 372 -6.22 -10.22 4.58
N LEU A 373 -5.97 -9.33 3.63
CA LEU A 373 -4.63 -8.77 3.41
C LEU A 373 -4.15 -7.98 4.63
N ALA A 374 -5.06 -7.29 5.32
CA ALA A 374 -4.76 -6.59 6.55
C ALA A 374 -4.31 -7.56 7.65
N ASP A 375 -4.97 -8.71 7.79
CA ASP A 375 -4.56 -9.74 8.75
C ASP A 375 -3.16 -10.25 8.44
N LEU A 376 -2.86 -10.51 7.16
CA LEU A 376 -1.52 -10.94 6.74
C LEU A 376 -0.45 -9.89 7.05
N ILE A 377 -0.72 -8.61 6.76
CA ILE A 377 0.22 -7.52 7.09
C ILE A 377 0.40 -7.41 8.61
N ASN A 378 -0.67 -7.51 9.39
CA ASN A 378 -0.62 -7.45 10.85
C ASN A 378 0.24 -8.58 11.44
N LEU A 379 0.18 -9.79 10.86
CA LEU A 379 1.03 -10.91 11.28
C LEU A 379 2.54 -10.64 11.10
N THR A 380 2.91 -9.70 10.22
CA THR A 380 4.32 -9.31 10.04
C THR A 380 4.82 -8.34 11.11
N GLY A 381 3.92 -7.75 11.91
CA GLY A 381 4.26 -6.66 12.82
C GLY A 381 4.76 -5.40 12.12
N TYR A 382 4.61 -5.30 10.79
CA TYR A 382 4.99 -4.13 10.03
C TYR A 382 4.08 -2.96 10.40
N GLN A 383 4.71 -1.87 10.83
CA GLN A 383 4.09 -0.57 10.97
C GLN A 383 4.80 0.34 9.99
N GLU A 384 4.04 0.95 9.08
CA GLU A 384 4.60 1.95 8.19
C GLU A 384 5.17 3.10 9.02
N ALA A 385 6.44 3.43 8.81
CA ALA A 385 7.08 4.51 9.53
C ALA A 385 6.31 5.81 9.26
N PRO A 386 6.03 6.64 10.27
CA PRO A 386 5.53 7.98 10.02
C PRO A 386 6.57 8.69 9.13
N PRO A 387 6.16 9.35 8.05
CA PRO A 387 7.11 9.98 7.15
C PRO A 387 7.88 11.06 7.92
N PRO A 388 9.13 11.35 7.52
CA PRO A 388 9.95 12.33 8.21
C PRO A 388 9.19 13.66 8.32
N PRO A 389 9.40 14.41 9.43
CA PRO A 389 8.81 15.73 9.56
C PRO A 389 9.24 16.57 8.35
N PRO A 390 8.36 17.47 7.85
CA PRO A 390 8.73 18.36 6.77
C PRO A 390 10.00 19.11 7.14
N PRO A 391 10.90 19.40 6.18
CA PRO A 391 12.05 20.24 6.44
C PRO A 391 11.56 21.53 7.08
N ALA A 392 12.25 21.96 8.15
CA ALA A 392 11.90 23.20 8.82
C ALA A 392 11.83 24.32 7.78
N PRO A 393 10.80 25.18 7.81
CA PRO A 393 10.74 26.32 6.91
C PRO A 393 12.06 27.11 7.02
N PRO A 394 12.62 27.60 5.90
CA PRO A 394 13.83 28.41 5.96
C PRO A 394 13.62 29.52 6.97
N ALA A 395 14.60 29.72 7.86
CA ALA A 395 14.52 30.74 8.89
C ALA A 395 14.18 32.06 8.20
N VAL A 396 13.00 32.60 8.51
CA VAL A 396 12.61 33.94 8.05
C VAL A 396 13.70 34.87 8.58
N PRO A 397 14.46 35.57 7.71
CA PRO A 397 15.46 36.51 8.20
C PRO A 397 14.72 37.51 9.08
N VAL A 398 15.14 37.58 10.35
CA VAL A 398 14.59 38.53 11.32
C VAL A 398 14.76 39.90 10.71
N ARG A 399 13.65 40.51 10.29
CA ARG A 399 13.61 41.87 9.77
C ARG A 399 13.95 42.77 10.96
N MET A 400 15.22 43.15 11.08
CA MET A 400 15.63 44.22 11.98
C MET A 400 14.77 45.43 11.64
N MET A 401 13.96 45.88 12.61
CA MET A 401 13.27 47.16 12.49
C MET A 401 14.35 48.23 12.39
N GLU A 402 14.50 48.83 11.22
CA GLU A 402 15.16 50.13 11.12
C GLU A 402 14.14 51.26 11.26
N PRO A 403 14.54 52.39 11.86
CA PRO A 403 13.66 53.49 12.19
C PRO A 403 13.32 54.35 10.97
N ALA A 404 12.28 55.16 11.15
CA ALA A 404 11.60 55.99 10.17
C ALA A 404 12.50 56.93 9.33
N ASP A 405 12.18 56.92 8.03
CA ASP A 405 11.96 58.07 7.13
C ASP A 405 13.12 59.05 6.87
N VAL A 406 13.82 58.87 5.73
CA VAL A 406 14.40 59.97 4.94
C VAL A 406 14.36 59.61 3.45
N THR A 407 13.73 60.49 2.66
CA THR A 407 13.65 60.59 1.20
C THR A 407 14.85 60.06 0.40
N ALA A 408 14.62 59.19 -0.59
CA ALA A 408 15.54 58.99 -1.73
C ALA A 408 14.80 58.48 -2.98
N GLY A 409 14.51 59.40 -3.90
CA GLY A 409 14.18 59.07 -5.29
C GLY A 409 15.40 58.53 -6.05
N ASN A 410 15.13 57.74 -7.08
CA ASN A 410 16.04 57.21 -8.12
C ASN A 410 17.14 56.20 -7.68
N GLY A 411 17.61 56.20 -6.43
CA GLY A 411 18.67 55.28 -5.99
C GLY A 411 18.21 53.82 -5.79
N ALA A 412 16.97 53.63 -5.33
CA ALA A 412 16.43 52.29 -5.04
C ALA A 412 16.13 51.49 -6.31
N GLU A 413 15.69 52.16 -7.37
CA GLU A 413 15.39 51.56 -8.66
C GLU A 413 16.68 51.16 -9.38
N LEU A 414 17.69 52.04 -9.38
CA LEU A 414 19.03 51.75 -9.90
C LEU A 414 19.68 50.53 -9.21
N LEU A 415 19.57 50.43 -7.88
CA LEU A 415 20.09 49.29 -7.13
C LEU A 415 19.31 48.00 -7.41
N SER A 416 18.00 48.09 -7.68
CA SER A 416 17.17 46.95 -8.06
C SER A 416 17.56 46.41 -9.44
N GLU A 417 17.78 47.29 -10.42
CA GLU A 417 18.21 46.90 -11.77
C GLU A 417 19.63 46.29 -11.78
N LEU A 418 20.57 46.87 -11.03
CA LEU A 418 21.92 46.32 -10.89
C LEU A 418 21.93 44.95 -10.20
N ARG A 419 21.01 44.70 -9.26
CA ARG A 419 20.83 43.37 -8.65
C ARG A 419 20.29 42.35 -9.64
N GLY A 420 19.25 42.71 -10.41
CA GLY A 420 18.70 41.83 -11.46
C GLY A 420 19.76 41.42 -12.49
N LEU A 421 20.63 42.35 -12.88
CA LEU A 421 21.77 42.06 -13.76
C LEU A 421 22.78 41.08 -13.15
N GLY A 422 23.04 41.19 -11.85
CA GLY A 422 23.89 40.25 -11.12
C GLY A 422 23.31 38.83 -11.09
N GLU A 423 21.99 38.71 -10.95
CA GLU A 423 21.29 37.42 -10.96
C GLU A 423 21.30 36.76 -12.35
N LEU A 424 21.12 37.54 -13.42
CA LEU A 424 21.22 37.05 -14.79
C LEU A 424 22.64 36.57 -15.13
N LYS A 425 23.67 37.26 -14.63
CA LYS A 425 25.06 36.79 -14.74
C LYS A 425 25.28 35.48 -13.97
N ASN A 426 24.86 35.42 -12.71
CA ASN A 426 25.07 34.25 -11.85
C ASN A 426 24.29 33.01 -12.31
N SER A 427 23.20 33.19 -13.05
CA SER A 427 22.45 32.10 -13.68
C SER A 427 23.03 31.63 -15.02
N GLY A 428 24.11 32.26 -15.50
CA GLY A 428 24.74 31.93 -16.78
C GLY A 428 23.97 32.42 -18.01
N LEU A 429 22.98 33.29 -17.83
CA LEU A 429 22.20 33.88 -18.91
C LEU A 429 22.88 35.09 -19.56
N LEU A 430 23.90 35.66 -18.90
CA LEU A 430 24.76 36.71 -19.46
C LEU A 430 26.23 36.30 -19.32
N THR A 431 27.01 36.57 -20.36
CA THR A 431 28.48 36.51 -20.32
C THR A 431 29.07 37.68 -19.52
N ASP A 432 30.36 37.58 -19.15
CA ASP A 432 31.07 38.66 -18.45
C ASP A 432 31.13 39.96 -19.27
N GLU A 433 31.30 39.88 -20.59
CA GLU A 433 31.28 41.04 -21.48
C GLU A 433 29.87 41.68 -21.58
N GLU A 434 28.82 40.87 -21.75
CA GLU A 434 27.44 41.36 -21.83
C GLU A 434 26.98 42.02 -20.53
N PHE A 435 27.36 41.44 -19.39
CA PHE A 435 27.10 42.02 -18.07
C PHE A 435 27.78 43.39 -17.94
N THR A 436 29.02 43.53 -18.40
CA THR A 436 29.77 44.79 -18.30
C THR A 436 29.12 45.90 -19.13
N VAL A 437 28.75 45.61 -20.39
CA VAL A 437 28.07 46.57 -21.28
C VAL A 437 26.70 46.96 -20.73
N ALA A 438 25.92 46.01 -20.22
CA ALA A 438 24.60 46.28 -19.66
C ALA A 438 24.68 47.08 -18.35
N LYS A 439 25.69 46.81 -17.51
CA LYS A 439 25.96 47.58 -16.29
C LYS A 439 26.33 49.04 -16.61
N GLU A 440 27.15 49.29 -17.62
CA GLU A 440 27.52 50.66 -18.01
C GLU A 440 26.31 51.48 -18.51
N LYS A 441 25.39 50.85 -19.24
CA LYS A 441 24.14 51.50 -19.71
C LYS A 441 23.17 51.88 -18.59
N ILE A 442 23.28 51.25 -17.44
CA ILE A 442 22.42 51.55 -16.27
C ILE A 442 23.05 52.63 -15.40
N LEU A 443 24.38 52.75 -15.44
CA LEU A 443 25.13 53.73 -14.65
C LEU A 443 25.28 55.09 -15.35
N HIS A 444 24.92 55.21 -16.63
CA HIS A 444 25.01 56.40 -17.48
C HIS A 444 23.67 56.70 -18.13
#